data_AF-A0A2U1AMP0-F1
#
_entry.id   AF-A0A2U1AMP0-F1
#
_cell.length_a   1.000
_cell.length_b   1.000
_cell.length_c   1.000
_cell.angle_alpha   90.00
_cell.angle_beta   90.00
_cell.angle_gamma   90.00
#
_symmetry.space_group_name_H-M   'P 1'
#
loop_
_entity.id
_entity.type
_entity.pdbx_description
1 polymer ?
#
loop_
_entity_poly.entity_id
_entity_poly.type
_entity_poly.pdbx_seq_one_letter_code
_entity_poly.pdbx_strand_id
1 'polypeptide(L)'
;MVAVKFDDVSSAFDFVSYAAPMEHQAYISLDTGKIYWISDAIDTIAEEEIPEDLEDSDRYLAIPHKSELDLGSSLALRFAAQQLPARFGQVERFFQRRGAYARFKDLLEHEGALERWYAFEADSVEKAMRQWCAENGIEILD
;
A
#
# COMPACT_ATOMS: atom_id res chain seq x y z
N MET A 1 -20.72 -9.71 3.85
CA MET A 1 -19.85 -9.05 2.88
C MET A 1 -20.26 -7.60 2.84
N VAL A 2 -19.31 -6.73 3.13
CA VAL A 2 -19.48 -5.28 3.13
C VAL A 2 -18.93 -4.74 1.83
N ALA A 3 -19.55 -3.71 1.27
CA ALA A 3 -19.10 -3.10 0.02
C ALA A 3 -18.44 -1.75 0.29
N VAL A 4 -17.27 -1.52 -0.30
CA VAL A 4 -16.48 -0.29 -0.16
C VAL A 4 -15.98 0.14 -1.53
N LYS A 5 -15.90 1.44 -1.80
CA LYS A 5 -15.35 1.93 -3.06
C LYS A 5 -13.84 1.71 -3.11
N PHE A 6 -13.34 1.34 -4.27
CA PHE A 6 -11.90 1.17 -4.48
C PHE A 6 -11.13 2.46 -4.18
N ASP A 7 -11.66 3.62 -4.60
CA ASP A 7 -11.05 4.93 -4.38
C ASP A 7 -10.84 5.25 -2.89
N ASP A 8 -11.82 4.90 -2.05
CA ASP A 8 -11.76 5.09 -0.60
C ASP A 8 -10.68 4.20 0.02
N VAL A 9 -10.64 2.91 -0.36
CA VAL A 9 -9.61 1.96 0.10
C VAL A 9 -8.22 2.36 -0.37
N SER A 10 -8.09 2.79 -1.63
CA SER A 10 -6.82 3.24 -2.21
C SER A 10 -6.28 4.46 -1.48
N SER A 11 -7.14 5.45 -1.24
CA SER A 11 -6.76 6.66 -0.49
C SER A 11 -6.31 6.32 0.93
N ALA A 12 -6.98 5.37 1.57
CA ALA A 12 -6.64 4.92 2.92
C ALA A 12 -5.32 4.14 2.97
N PHE A 13 -5.10 3.27 1.99
CA PHE A 13 -3.84 2.58 1.82
C PHE A 13 -2.68 3.55 1.57
N ASP A 14 -2.86 4.56 0.74
CA ASP A 14 -1.86 5.60 0.48
C ASP A 14 -1.52 6.39 1.74
N PHE A 15 -2.53 6.72 2.55
CA PHE A 15 -2.35 7.41 3.82
C PHE A 15 -1.55 6.58 4.83
N VAL A 16 -1.91 5.32 5.03
CA VAL A 16 -1.17 4.37 5.89
C VAL A 16 0.26 4.23 5.38
N SER A 17 0.43 4.12 4.06
CA SER A 17 1.73 3.88 3.41
C SER A 17 2.62 5.13 3.25
N TYR A 18 2.11 6.32 3.57
CA TYR A 18 2.86 7.58 3.45
C TYR A 18 3.85 7.76 4.59
N ALA A 19 3.45 7.42 5.81
CA ALA A 19 4.23 7.57 7.03
C ALA A 19 5.01 6.29 7.37
N ALA A 20 5.77 6.29 8.47
CA ALA A 20 6.35 5.04 8.95
C ALA A 20 5.22 4.10 9.46
N PRO A 21 5.46 2.77 9.50
CA PRO A 21 4.49 1.84 10.04
C PRO A 21 4.01 2.29 11.43
N MET A 22 2.71 2.15 11.68
CA MET A 22 2.00 2.55 12.91
C MET A 22 1.81 4.06 13.13
N GLU A 23 2.48 4.95 12.37
CA GLU A 23 2.28 6.41 12.50
C GLU A 23 0.92 6.85 11.94
N HIS A 24 0.56 6.30 10.77
CA HIS A 24 -0.74 6.48 10.14
C HIS A 24 -1.44 5.13 10.07
N GLN A 25 -2.69 5.09 10.52
CA GLN A 25 -3.51 3.88 10.49
C GLN A 25 -4.87 4.19 9.90
N ALA A 26 -5.47 3.21 9.27
CA ALA A 26 -6.85 3.30 8.81
C ALA A 26 -7.56 1.97 9.03
N TYR A 27 -8.85 2.02 9.35
CA TYR A 27 -9.65 0.85 9.70
C TYR A 27 -10.96 0.85 8.94
N ILE A 28 -11.35 -0.29 8.38
CA ILE A 28 -12.63 -0.49 7.70
C ILE A 28 -13.61 -1.15 8.67
N SER A 29 -14.76 -0.55 8.90
CA SER A 29 -15.88 -1.21 9.60
C SER A 29 -16.49 -2.28 8.71
N LEU A 30 -16.46 -3.53 9.18
CA LEU A 30 -17.03 -4.68 8.48
C LEU A 30 -18.58 -4.69 8.49
N ASP A 31 -19.20 -3.85 9.32
CA ASP A 31 -20.65 -3.70 9.36
C ASP A 31 -21.18 -2.67 8.36
N THR A 32 -20.42 -1.59 8.15
CA THR A 32 -20.90 -0.40 7.44
C THR A 32 -20.11 -0.04 6.20
N GLY A 33 -18.86 -0.51 6.11
CA GLY A 33 -17.92 -0.17 5.04
C GLY A 33 -17.23 1.18 5.26
N LYS A 34 -17.52 1.85 6.38
CA LYS A 34 -16.91 3.13 6.73
C LYS A 34 -15.42 2.96 7.05
N ILE A 35 -14.60 3.89 6.58
CA ILE A 35 -13.17 3.95 6.87
C ILE A 35 -12.89 5.00 7.94
N TYR A 36 -12.21 4.60 9.02
CA TYR A 36 -11.70 5.45 10.08
C TYR A 36 -10.21 5.70 9.86
N TRP A 37 -9.74 6.91 10.13
CA TRP A 37 -8.38 7.37 9.84
C TRP A 37 -7.74 7.87 11.12
N ILE A 38 -6.53 7.41 11.44
CA ILE A 38 -5.82 7.70 12.69
C ILE A 38 -4.42 8.19 12.35
N SER A 39 -4.02 9.32 12.94
CA SER A 39 -2.65 9.84 12.89
C SER A 39 -2.33 10.60 14.16
N ASP A 40 -1.15 10.34 14.73
CA ASP A 40 -0.62 11.06 15.90
C ASP A 40 -0.39 12.56 15.64
N ALA A 41 -0.29 12.97 14.36
CA ALA A 41 0.06 14.34 13.97
C ALA A 41 -1.14 15.23 13.64
N ILE A 42 -2.37 14.69 13.65
CA ILE A 42 -3.57 15.41 13.22
C ILE A 42 -4.63 15.34 14.31
N ASP A 43 -4.61 16.31 15.23
CA ASP A 43 -5.73 16.70 16.11
C ASP A 43 -6.98 17.16 15.32
N THR A 44 -6.93 17.14 13.98
CA THR A 44 -7.82 17.88 13.07
C THR A 44 -8.55 17.01 12.04
N ILE A 45 -8.53 15.68 12.12
CA ILE A 45 -9.50 14.87 11.36
C ILE A 45 -10.80 14.93 12.16
N ALA A 46 -11.51 16.01 11.89
CA ALA A 46 -12.60 16.58 12.66
C ALA A 46 -13.77 15.62 12.92
N GLU A 47 -14.32 15.72 14.13
CA GLU A 47 -15.74 15.48 14.49
C GLU A 47 -16.34 14.07 14.40
N GLU A 48 -15.67 13.07 13.83
CA GLU A 48 -16.19 11.69 13.86
C GLU A 48 -15.74 10.95 15.13
N GLU A 49 -16.69 10.57 15.98
CA GLU A 49 -16.43 9.72 17.16
C GLU A 49 -15.77 8.42 16.69
N ILE A 50 -14.45 8.31 16.93
CA ILE A 50 -13.71 7.06 16.77
C ILE A 50 -14.26 6.09 17.84
N PRO A 51 -14.72 4.89 17.45
CA PRO A 51 -15.17 3.89 18.40
C PRO A 51 -14.07 3.56 19.42
N GLU A 52 -14.41 3.49 20.70
CA GLU A 52 -13.45 3.12 21.76
C GLU A 52 -12.93 1.69 21.59
N ASP A 53 -13.67 0.82 20.89
CA ASP A 53 -13.33 -0.58 20.64
C ASP A 53 -12.65 -0.82 19.28
N LEU A 54 -12.21 0.23 18.58
CA LEU A 54 -11.70 0.12 17.21
C LEU A 54 -10.52 -0.86 17.05
N GLU A 55 -9.61 -0.90 18.02
CA GLU A 55 -8.42 -1.77 17.98
C GLU A 55 -8.68 -3.18 18.55
N ASP A 56 -9.67 -3.32 19.42
CA ASP A 56 -9.93 -4.56 20.17
C ASP A 56 -11.02 -5.43 19.53
N SER A 57 -11.84 -4.84 18.66
CA SER A 57 -13.04 -5.45 18.08
C SER A 57 -12.76 -6.05 16.70
N ASP A 58 -13.20 -7.29 16.48
CA ASP A 58 -13.10 -8.01 15.20
C ASP A 58 -14.01 -7.44 14.10
N ARG A 59 -14.79 -6.41 14.44
CA ARG A 59 -15.69 -5.66 13.54
C ARG A 59 -14.94 -4.63 12.70
N TYR A 60 -13.68 -4.35 13.02
CA TYR A 60 -12.84 -3.41 12.31
C TYR A 60 -11.62 -4.11 11.74
N LEU A 61 -11.32 -3.79 10.49
CA LEU A 61 -10.18 -4.36 9.78
C LEU A 61 -9.15 -3.27 9.51
N ALA A 62 -7.96 -3.42 10.08
CA ALA A 62 -6.86 -2.51 9.83
C ALA A 62 -6.38 -2.63 8.37
N ILE A 63 -6.25 -1.50 7.68
CA ILE A 63 -5.71 -1.43 6.33
C ILE A 63 -4.18 -1.65 6.41
N PRO A 64 -3.64 -2.60 5.64
CA PRO A 64 -2.23 -2.97 5.74
C PRO A 64 -1.34 -1.87 5.19
N HIS A 65 -0.14 -1.75 5.75
CA HIS A 65 0.92 -0.94 5.19
C HIS A 65 1.50 -1.62 3.94
N LYS A 66 2.00 -0.85 2.96
CA LYS A 66 2.62 -1.38 1.72
C LYS A 66 3.71 -2.43 1.94
N SER A 67 4.41 -2.42 3.07
CA SER A 67 5.42 -3.44 3.40
C SER A 67 4.80 -4.81 3.69
N GLU A 68 3.59 -4.85 4.23
CA GLU A 68 2.87 -6.09 4.55
C GLU A 68 2.32 -6.75 3.29
N LEU A 69 2.07 -5.97 2.23
CA LEU A 69 1.64 -6.45 0.92
C LEU A 69 2.81 -6.66 -0.07
N ASP A 70 4.06 -6.65 0.41
CA ASP A 70 5.27 -6.76 -0.42
C ASP A 70 5.38 -5.69 -1.53
N LEU A 71 4.71 -4.54 -1.37
CA LEU A 71 4.68 -3.43 -2.32
C LEU A 71 5.85 -2.45 -2.15
N GLY A 72 6.82 -2.78 -1.29
CA GLY A 72 8.06 -2.03 -1.08
C GLY A 72 9.22 -2.49 -1.97
N SER A 73 10.39 -2.74 -1.37
CA SER A 73 11.58 -3.21 -2.10
C SER A 73 11.36 -4.55 -2.79
N SER A 74 10.55 -5.44 -2.22
CA SER A 74 10.16 -6.72 -2.81
C SER A 74 9.55 -6.54 -4.21
N LEU A 75 8.68 -5.53 -4.39
CA LEU A 75 8.06 -5.21 -5.68
C LEU A 75 9.10 -4.79 -6.73
N ALA A 76 10.04 -3.93 -6.35
CA ALA A 76 11.11 -3.48 -7.23
C ALA A 76 12.04 -4.63 -7.65
N LEU A 77 12.37 -5.53 -6.72
CA LEU A 77 13.15 -6.74 -7.02
C LEU A 77 12.39 -7.68 -7.94
N ARG A 78 11.09 -7.88 -7.71
CA ARG A 78 10.22 -8.70 -8.57
C ARG A 78 10.17 -8.15 -9.99
N PHE A 79 10.00 -6.84 -10.15
CA PHE A 79 10.06 -6.19 -11.46
C PHE A 79 11.42 -6.42 -12.13
N ALA A 80 12.52 -6.17 -11.41
CA ALA A 80 13.87 -6.33 -11.95
C ALA A 80 14.15 -7.78 -12.39
N ALA A 81 13.70 -8.78 -11.63
CA ALA A 81 13.85 -10.18 -11.99
C ALA A 81 13.12 -10.52 -13.31
N GLN A 82 11.95 -9.93 -13.55
CA GLN A 82 11.12 -10.20 -14.73
C GLN A 82 11.55 -9.39 -15.95
N GLN A 83 11.86 -8.10 -15.78
CA GLN A 83 12.04 -7.15 -16.87
C GLN A 83 13.50 -6.80 -17.14
N LEU A 84 14.38 -6.96 -16.14
CA LEU A 84 15.80 -6.60 -16.21
C LEU A 84 16.70 -7.68 -15.58
N PRO A 85 16.57 -8.97 -15.96
CA PRO A 85 17.31 -10.06 -15.31
C PRO A 85 18.83 -9.87 -15.36
N ALA A 86 19.36 -9.27 -16.42
CA ALA A 86 20.79 -8.95 -16.55
C ALA A 86 21.28 -7.89 -15.55
N ARG A 87 20.37 -7.05 -15.02
CA ARG A 87 20.67 -6.00 -14.02
C ARG A 87 20.20 -6.38 -12.61
N PHE A 88 19.59 -7.55 -12.41
CA PHE A 88 19.00 -7.93 -11.13
C PHE A 88 19.99 -7.81 -9.96
N GLY A 89 21.20 -8.35 -10.09
CA GLY A 89 22.22 -8.24 -9.04
C GLY A 89 22.74 -6.80 -8.80
N GLN A 90 22.54 -5.87 -9.73
CA GLN A 90 22.76 -4.44 -9.51
C GLN A 90 21.62 -3.83 -8.69
N VAL A 91 20.37 -4.17 -9.03
CA VAL A 91 19.18 -3.71 -8.32
C VAL A 91 19.17 -4.21 -6.87
N GLU A 92 19.48 -5.49 -6.62
CA GLU A 92 19.63 -6.03 -5.25
C GLU A 92 20.59 -5.19 -4.40
N ARG A 93 21.75 -4.82 -4.96
CA ARG A 93 22.74 -3.99 -4.27
C ARG A 93 22.26 -2.57 -4.00
N PHE A 94 21.30 -2.04 -4.76
CA PHE A 94 20.70 -0.74 -4.47
C PHE A 94 19.90 -0.79 -3.17
N PHE A 95 19.05 -1.80 -3.00
CA PHE A 95 18.16 -1.96 -1.84
C PHE A 95 18.86 -2.33 -0.54
N GLN A 96 20.15 -2.65 -0.58
CA GLN A 96 20.99 -2.82 0.62
C GLN A 96 21.48 -1.50 1.23
N ARG A 97 21.25 -0.36 0.58
CA ARG A 97 21.74 0.96 1.03
C ARG A 97 20.64 2.02 0.95
N ARG A 98 20.78 3.08 1.74
CA ARG A 98 19.90 4.27 1.67
C ARG A 98 19.85 4.85 0.25
N GLY A 99 18.72 5.45 -0.12
CA GLY A 99 18.51 6.00 -1.46
C GLY A 99 18.43 4.93 -2.55
N ALA A 100 17.87 3.76 -2.25
CA ALA A 100 17.73 2.66 -3.20
C ALA A 100 16.79 3.02 -4.37
N TYR A 101 15.63 3.61 -4.07
CA TYR A 101 14.62 3.94 -5.08
C TYR A 101 15.10 4.98 -6.09
N ALA A 102 15.83 6.00 -5.67
CA ALA A 102 16.41 6.99 -6.59
C ALA A 102 17.35 6.30 -7.60
N ARG A 103 18.32 5.52 -7.11
CA ARG A 103 19.25 4.77 -7.97
C ARG A 103 18.56 3.73 -8.85
N PHE A 104 17.49 3.12 -8.36
CA PHE A 104 16.68 2.20 -9.14
C PHE A 104 15.98 2.94 -10.29
N LYS A 105 15.31 4.07 -10.03
CA LYS A 105 14.67 4.89 -11.06
C LYS A 105 15.67 5.41 -12.09
N ASP A 106 16.85 5.87 -11.67
CA ASP A 106 17.93 6.29 -12.58
C ASP A 106 18.34 5.15 -13.54
N LEU A 107 18.47 3.93 -13.01
CA LEU A 107 18.75 2.75 -13.84
C LEU A 107 17.61 2.46 -14.81
N LEU A 108 16.35 2.56 -14.36
CA LEU A 108 15.19 2.32 -15.20
C LEU A 108 15.08 3.34 -16.33
N GLU A 109 15.39 4.61 -16.09
CA GLU A 109 15.45 5.63 -17.13
C GLU A 109 16.50 5.28 -18.18
N HIS A 110 17.70 4.91 -17.74
CA HIS A 110 18.79 4.52 -18.64
C HIS A 110 18.45 3.28 -19.47
N GLU A 111 17.72 2.31 -18.90
CA GLU A 111 17.30 1.07 -19.58
C GLU A 111 15.95 1.22 -20.34
N GLY A 112 15.37 2.42 -20.40
CA GLY A 112 14.07 2.65 -21.06
C GLY A 112 12.93 1.82 -20.45
N ALA A 113 12.99 1.58 -19.14
CA ALA A 113 12.07 0.73 -18.39
C ALA A 113 11.23 1.51 -17.37
N LEU A 114 11.42 2.82 -17.23
CA LEU A 114 10.74 3.63 -16.21
C LEU A 114 9.20 3.60 -16.36
N GLU A 115 8.68 3.81 -17.57
CA GLU A 115 7.22 3.75 -17.80
C GLU A 115 6.65 2.35 -17.53
N ARG A 116 7.41 1.30 -17.87
CA ARG A 116 7.02 -0.09 -17.57
C ARG A 116 7.02 -0.35 -16.08
N TRP A 117 7.93 0.26 -15.32
CA TRP A 117 7.93 0.20 -13.86
C TRP A 117 6.67 0.84 -13.30
N TYR A 118 6.31 2.06 -13.72
CA TYR A 118 5.11 2.73 -13.20
C TYR A 118 3.83 1.94 -13.50
N ALA A 119 3.70 1.40 -14.72
CA ALA A 119 2.56 0.54 -15.05
C ALA A 119 2.53 -0.74 -14.19
N PHE A 120 3.68 -1.37 -13.97
CA PHE A 120 3.78 -2.57 -13.14
C PHE A 120 3.51 -2.30 -11.66
N GLU A 121 3.98 -1.15 -11.16
CA GLU A 121 3.75 -0.69 -9.79
C GLU A 121 2.26 -0.45 -9.55
N ALA A 122 1.60 0.33 -10.41
CA ALA A 122 0.17 0.61 -10.31
C ALA A 122 -0.68 -0.67 -10.37
N ASP A 123 -0.43 -1.55 -11.35
CA ASP A 123 -1.14 -2.83 -11.49
C ASP A 123 -0.91 -3.76 -10.28
N SER A 124 0.31 -3.78 -9.74
CA SER A 124 0.61 -4.58 -8.55
C SER A 124 -0.08 -4.07 -7.29
N VAL A 125 -0.12 -2.75 -7.10
CA VAL A 125 -0.80 -2.10 -5.97
C VAL A 125 -2.30 -2.38 -6.04
N GLU A 126 -2.93 -2.15 -7.20
CA GLU A 126 -4.36 -2.43 -7.39
C GLU A 126 -4.70 -3.90 -7.13
N LYS A 127 -3.94 -4.84 -7.71
CA LYS A 127 -4.16 -6.28 -7.50
C LYS A 127 -4.03 -6.69 -6.05
N ALA A 128 -3.01 -6.20 -5.36
CA ALA A 128 -2.79 -6.52 -3.95
C ALA A 128 -3.93 -5.98 -3.07
N MET A 129 -4.40 -4.75 -3.30
CA MET A 129 -5.52 -4.18 -2.55
C MET A 129 -6.84 -4.93 -2.80
N ARG A 130 -7.14 -5.25 -4.07
CA ARG A 130 -8.33 -6.04 -4.41
C ARG A 130 -8.28 -7.45 -3.82
N GLN A 131 -7.12 -8.09 -3.87
CA GLN A 131 -6.92 -9.42 -3.26
C GLN A 131 -7.10 -9.37 -1.75
N TRP A 132 -6.46 -8.40 -1.08
CA TRP A 132 -6.58 -8.23 0.36
C TRP A 132 -8.04 -7.98 0.78
N CYS A 133 -8.80 -7.15 0.05
CA CYS A 133 -10.22 -6.95 0.32
C CYS A 133 -11.02 -8.25 0.17
N ALA A 134 -10.79 -9.01 -0.91
CA ALA A 134 -11.48 -10.27 -1.15
C ALA A 134 -11.18 -11.32 -0.06
N GLU A 135 -9.92 -11.42 0.38
CA GLU A 135 -9.48 -12.32 1.46
C GLU A 135 -10.16 -11.99 2.80
N ASN A 136 -10.53 -10.73 3.01
CA ASN A 136 -11.20 -10.25 4.22
C ASN A 136 -12.72 -10.08 4.05
N GLY A 137 -13.30 -10.56 2.94
CA GLY A 137 -14.75 -10.54 2.72
C GLY A 137 -15.33 -9.14 2.43
N ILE A 138 -14.49 -8.24 1.94
CA ILE A 138 -14.84 -6.89 1.48
C ILE A 138 -15.05 -6.93 -0.05
N GLU A 139 -16.23 -6.52 -0.48
CA GLU A 139 -16.56 -6.33 -1.89
C GLU A 139 -16.09 -4.94 -2.33
N ILE A 140 -15.33 -4.88 -3.42
CA ILE A 140 -14.86 -3.62 -4.00
C ILE A 140 -15.85 -3.13 -5.06
N LEU A 141 -16.27 -1.88 -4.94
CA LEU A 141 -17.04 -1.14 -5.93
C LEU A 141 -16.11 -0.21 -6.73
N ASP A 142 -16.26 -0.18 -8.05
CA ASP A 142 -15.55 0.74 -8.95
C ASP A 142 -16.28 2.10 -9.10
#